data_AF-A0ABD5RJZ4-F1
#
_entry.id   AF-A0ABD5RJZ4-F1
#
_cell.length_a   1.000
_cell.length_b   1.000
_cell.length_c   1.000
_cell.angle_alpha   90.00
_cell.angle_beta   90.00
_cell.angle_gamma   90.00
#
_symmetry.space_group_name_H-M   'P 1'
#
loop_
_entity.id
_entity.type
_entity.pdbx_description
1 polymer ?
#
loop_
_entity_poly.entity_id
_entity_poly.type
_entity_poly.pdbx_seq_one_letter_code
_entity_poly.pdbx_strand_id
1 'polypeptide(L)'
;MADDEEEAEGPVVELGDGPAVDGAPLARISSRLHFGIPKSEVLRRVGDEEIRTPDGPRTMESVLGETDETYFSASEDLRDTVEGIVGTGPVPTHEREDSDTDAEDETEAPDGAADAEGVTTDGENTDAAVDDSEE
;
A
#
# COMPACT_ATOMS: atom_id res chain seq x y z
N MET A 1 -35.09 -54.26 28.71
CA MET A 1 -33.76 -54.11 28.09
C MET A 1 -33.79 -52.84 27.28
N ALA A 2 -32.74 -52.04 27.40
CA ALA A 2 -32.59 -50.69 26.87
C ALA A 2 -32.49 -50.67 25.35
N ASP A 3 -33.06 -49.64 24.73
CA ASP A 3 -32.71 -49.19 23.39
C ASP A 3 -32.08 -47.81 23.62
N ASP A 4 -30.77 -47.80 23.81
CA ASP A 4 -29.96 -46.59 24.01
C ASP A 4 -29.59 -46.09 22.61
N GLU A 5 -30.31 -45.07 22.18
CA GLU A 5 -30.14 -44.40 20.89
C GLU A 5 -28.91 -43.49 21.01
N GLU A 6 -27.71 -44.05 20.78
CA GLU A 6 -26.44 -43.31 20.75
C GLU A 6 -26.45 -42.31 19.57
N GLU A 7 -26.77 -41.06 19.89
CA GLU A 7 -26.66 -39.89 19.05
C GLU A 7 -25.19 -39.70 18.63
N ALA A 8 -24.91 -39.89 17.33
CA ALA A 8 -23.56 -39.79 16.79
C ALA A 8 -23.03 -38.35 16.88
N GLU A 9 -22.27 -38.09 17.93
CA GLU A 9 -21.46 -36.88 18.12
C GLU A 9 -20.39 -36.83 17.01
N GLY A 10 -20.68 -36.09 15.93
CA GLY A 10 -19.70 -35.79 14.89
C GLY A 10 -18.46 -35.09 15.47
N PRO A 11 -17.32 -35.08 14.75
CA PRO A 11 -16.08 -34.51 15.27
C PRO A 11 -16.25 -33.01 15.58
N VAL A 12 -16.40 -32.69 16.86
CA VAL A 12 -16.38 -31.33 17.39
C VAL A 12 -14.94 -30.86 17.45
N VAL A 13 -14.52 -30.16 16.39
CA VAL A 13 -13.19 -29.55 16.32
C VAL A 13 -13.25 -28.19 17.00
N GLU A 14 -12.68 -28.09 18.21
CA GLU A 14 -12.54 -26.81 18.91
C GLU A 14 -11.41 -26.00 18.25
N LEU A 15 -11.76 -25.05 17.36
CA LEU A 15 -10.81 -24.06 16.86
C LEU A 15 -10.30 -23.24 18.05
N GLY A 16 -9.00 -23.32 18.33
CA GLY A 16 -8.38 -22.48 19.36
C GLY A 16 -8.58 -20.99 19.07
N ASP A 17 -8.63 -20.19 20.13
CA ASP A 17 -8.71 -18.72 20.06
C ASP A 17 -7.36 -18.18 19.60
N GLY A 18 -7.17 -18.16 18.29
CA GLY A 18 -6.01 -17.58 17.65
C GLY A 18 -6.10 -16.05 17.64
N PRO A 19 -4.95 -15.36 17.48
CA PRO A 19 -4.91 -13.93 17.22
C PRO A 19 -5.98 -13.46 16.22
N ALA A 20 -6.76 -12.43 16.58
CA ALA A 20 -7.68 -11.82 15.62
C ALA A 20 -6.87 -11.07 14.57
N VAL A 21 -7.12 -11.37 13.29
CA VAL A 21 -6.52 -10.62 12.17
C VAL A 21 -7.46 -9.50 11.77
N ASP A 22 -7.02 -8.26 11.98
CA ASP A 22 -7.79 -7.05 11.65
C ASP A 22 -8.05 -6.92 10.15
N GLY A 23 -9.24 -6.41 9.82
CA GLY A 23 -9.69 -6.26 8.44
C GLY A 23 -10.22 -7.53 7.77
N ALA A 24 -10.90 -7.36 6.64
CA ALA A 24 -11.44 -8.44 5.84
C ALA A 24 -10.39 -8.95 4.81
N PRO A 25 -10.43 -10.25 4.46
CA PRO A 25 -9.61 -10.76 3.37
C PRO A 25 -10.00 -10.10 2.04
N LEU A 26 -9.00 -9.65 1.26
CA LEU A 26 -9.22 -9.06 -0.06
C LEU A 26 -10.02 -9.99 -0.99
N ALA A 27 -9.80 -11.30 -0.87
CA ALA A 27 -10.59 -12.31 -1.58
C ALA A 27 -12.09 -12.25 -1.26
N ARG A 28 -12.45 -12.00 0.01
CA ARG A 28 -13.85 -11.92 0.46
C ARG A 28 -14.55 -10.68 -0.09
N ILE A 29 -13.87 -9.54 -0.07
CA ILE A 29 -14.41 -8.27 -0.58
C ILE A 29 -14.59 -8.35 -2.09
N SER A 30 -13.54 -8.81 -2.81
CA SER A 30 -13.62 -8.98 -4.27
C SER A 30 -14.72 -9.96 -4.70
N SER A 31 -14.97 -11.04 -3.95
CA SER A 31 -16.07 -11.97 -4.24
C SER A 31 -17.47 -11.37 -4.10
N ARG A 32 -17.65 -10.26 -3.37
CA ARG A 32 -18.95 -9.55 -3.26
C ARG A 32 -19.19 -8.60 -4.43
N LEU A 33 -18.14 -8.26 -5.18
CA LEU A 33 -18.22 -7.36 -6.31
C LEU A 33 -18.58 -8.12 -7.59
N HIS A 34 -19.25 -7.40 -8.49
CA HIS A 34 -19.43 -7.85 -9.86
C HIS A 34 -18.41 -7.10 -10.72
N PHE A 35 -17.74 -7.80 -11.63
CA PHE A 35 -16.65 -7.21 -12.41
C PHE A 35 -17.13 -6.56 -13.70
N GLY A 36 -16.27 -5.74 -14.28
CA GLY A 36 -16.65 -4.75 -15.28
C GLY A 36 -17.25 -3.49 -14.64
N ILE A 37 -16.73 -3.07 -13.48
CA ILE A 37 -17.24 -1.94 -12.71
C ILE A 37 -16.20 -0.81 -12.62
N PRO A 38 -16.66 0.45 -12.59
CA PRO A 38 -15.77 1.58 -12.38
C PRO A 38 -15.34 1.67 -10.91
N LYS A 39 -14.17 2.29 -10.66
CA LYS A 39 -13.63 2.59 -9.32
C LYS A 39 -14.67 3.28 -8.42
N SER A 40 -15.46 4.20 -8.97
CA SER A 40 -16.53 4.88 -8.23
C SER A 40 -17.61 3.93 -7.69
N GLU A 41 -17.93 2.86 -8.41
CA GLU A 41 -18.90 1.85 -7.96
C GLU A 41 -18.27 0.91 -6.93
N VAL A 42 -16.96 0.63 -7.05
CA VAL A 42 -16.20 -0.10 -6.02
C VAL A 42 -16.21 0.68 -4.71
N LEU A 43 -15.81 1.97 -4.75
CA LEU A 43 -15.79 2.86 -3.59
C LEU A 43 -17.16 2.96 -2.93
N ARG A 44 -18.23 3.07 -3.72
CA ARG A 44 -19.59 3.15 -3.19
C ARG A 44 -20.02 1.90 -2.41
N ARG A 45 -19.55 0.71 -2.81
CA ARG A 45 -19.99 -0.56 -2.21
C ARG A 45 -19.11 -1.03 -1.08
N VAL A 46 -17.80 -0.82 -1.21
CA VAL A 46 -16.79 -1.39 -0.32
C VAL A 46 -15.69 -0.39 0.06
N GLY A 47 -15.85 0.90 -0.23
CA GLY A 47 -14.85 1.93 0.06
C GLY A 47 -14.49 2.01 1.54
N ASP A 48 -15.51 1.89 2.42
CA ASP A 48 -15.35 1.92 3.87
C ASP A 48 -14.85 0.58 4.47
N GLU A 49 -14.73 -0.48 3.69
CA GLU A 49 -14.31 -1.79 4.21
C GLU A 49 -12.78 -1.87 4.31
N GLU A 50 -12.30 -2.30 5.47
CA GLU A 50 -10.87 -2.44 5.74
C GLU A 50 -10.34 -3.75 5.15
N ILE A 51 -9.28 -3.66 4.36
CA ILE A 51 -8.54 -4.79 3.80
C ILE A 51 -7.35 -5.15 4.68
N ARG A 52 -7.09 -6.46 4.78
CA ARG A 52 -5.83 -6.98 5.31
C ARG A 52 -4.69 -6.60 4.38
N THR A 53 -3.73 -5.83 4.89
CA THR A 53 -2.48 -5.54 4.19
C THR A 53 -1.29 -5.91 5.07
N PRO A 54 -0.10 -6.15 4.50
CA PRO A 54 1.10 -6.34 5.31
C PRO A 54 1.34 -5.16 6.23
N ASP A 55 1.15 -3.91 5.79
CA ASP A 55 1.43 -2.73 6.61
C ASP A 55 0.39 -2.48 7.73
N GLY A 56 -0.77 -3.13 7.66
CA GLY A 56 -1.87 -2.98 8.62
C GLY A 56 -3.23 -2.93 7.94
N PRO A 57 -4.33 -2.77 8.69
CA PRO A 57 -5.65 -2.57 8.09
C PRO A 57 -5.68 -1.23 7.34
N ARG A 58 -6.02 -1.25 6.04
CA ARG A 58 -6.25 -0.05 5.24
C ARG A 58 -7.64 -0.08 4.63
N THR A 59 -8.29 1.07 4.50
CA THR A 59 -9.58 1.15 3.81
C THR A 59 -9.39 1.03 2.30
N MET A 60 -10.37 0.39 1.64
CA MET A 60 -10.36 0.27 0.18
C MET A 60 -10.36 1.64 -0.51
N GLU A 61 -11.00 2.65 0.09
CA GLU A 61 -10.96 4.03 -0.40
C GLU A 61 -9.56 4.61 -0.42
N SER A 62 -8.79 4.47 0.67
CA SER A 62 -7.43 4.99 0.74
C SER A 62 -6.55 4.37 -0.33
N VAL A 63 -6.58 3.04 -0.46
CA VAL A 63 -5.74 2.32 -1.42
C VAL A 63 -6.13 2.63 -2.86
N LEU A 64 -7.43 2.61 -3.18
CA LEU A 64 -7.87 2.97 -4.52
C LEU A 64 -7.59 4.45 -4.83
N GLY A 65 -7.52 5.33 -3.83
CA GLY A 65 -7.11 6.73 -4.00
C GLY A 65 -5.67 6.90 -4.52
N GLU A 66 -4.78 5.95 -4.22
CA GLU A 66 -3.38 5.95 -4.63
C GLU A 66 -3.17 5.50 -6.09
N THR A 67 -4.15 4.83 -6.70
CA THR A 67 -4.10 4.42 -8.12
C THR A 67 -4.91 5.35 -9.02
N ASP A 68 -4.39 5.57 -10.23
CA ASP A 68 -5.09 6.21 -11.34
C ASP A 68 -6.06 5.25 -12.07
N GLU A 69 -6.06 3.96 -11.72
CA GLU A 69 -6.95 2.98 -12.35
C GLU A 69 -8.42 3.32 -12.07
N THR A 70 -9.21 3.43 -13.15
CA THR A 70 -10.61 3.87 -13.05
C THR A 70 -11.61 2.76 -13.31
N TYR A 71 -11.14 1.60 -13.81
CA TYR A 71 -12.02 0.52 -14.20
C TYR A 71 -11.40 -0.85 -13.95
N PHE A 72 -12.20 -1.78 -13.42
CA PHE A 72 -11.75 -3.15 -13.14
C PHE A 72 -12.55 -4.15 -13.95
N SER A 73 -11.87 -4.86 -14.85
CA SER A 73 -12.48 -5.82 -15.76
C SER A 73 -12.73 -7.18 -15.11
N ALA A 74 -11.85 -7.58 -14.19
CA ALA A 74 -11.90 -8.83 -13.43
C ALA A 74 -11.52 -8.64 -11.96
N SER A 75 -11.69 -9.69 -11.16
CA SER A 75 -11.23 -9.72 -9.75
C SER A 75 -9.73 -9.59 -9.63
N GLU A 76 -9.04 -10.20 -10.58
CA GLU A 76 -7.58 -10.23 -10.63
C GLU A 76 -7.03 -8.82 -10.89
N ASP A 77 -7.64 -8.03 -11.79
CA ASP A 77 -7.22 -6.63 -12.01
C ASP A 77 -7.26 -5.79 -10.72
N LEU A 78 -8.35 -5.92 -9.95
CA LEU A 78 -8.50 -5.20 -8.69
C LEU A 78 -7.44 -5.66 -7.67
N ARG A 79 -7.21 -6.97 -7.59
CA ARG A 79 -6.24 -7.54 -6.65
C ARG A 79 -4.83 -7.14 -7.00
N ASP A 80 -4.42 -7.28 -8.26
CA ASP A 80 -3.09 -6.90 -8.73
C ASP A 80 -2.81 -5.41 -8.50
N THR A 81 -3.79 -4.55 -8.77
CA THR A 81 -3.71 -3.11 -8.49
C THR A 81 -3.52 -2.83 -7.00
N VAL A 82 -4.32 -3.47 -6.15
CA VAL A 82 -4.23 -3.30 -4.69
C VAL A 82 -2.91 -3.84 -4.15
N GLU A 83 -2.52 -5.06 -4.55
CA GLU A 83 -1.28 -5.72 -4.16
C GLU A 83 -0.04 -4.95 -4.65
N GLY A 84 -0.12 -4.28 -5.79
CA GLY A 84 0.93 -3.37 -6.28
C GLY A 84 1.13 -2.14 -5.39
N ILE A 85 0.08 -1.65 -4.73
CA ILE A 85 0.15 -0.49 -3.82
C ILE A 85 0.52 -0.93 -2.40
N VAL A 86 -0.11 -1.99 -1.90
CA VAL A 86 0.03 -2.40 -0.49
C VAL A 86 1.14 -3.42 -0.25
N GLY A 87 1.63 -4.06 -1.31
CA GLY A 87 2.62 -5.12 -1.29
C GLY A 87 2.02 -6.50 -0.95
N THR A 88 2.70 -7.56 -1.41
CA THR A 88 2.38 -8.98 -1.13
C THR A 88 3.17 -9.51 0.08
N GLY A 89 3.44 -8.66 1.06
CA GLY A 89 4.16 -9.05 2.28
C GLY A 89 3.36 -9.97 3.21
N PRO A 90 4.01 -10.64 4.17
CA PRO A 90 3.31 -11.41 5.20
C PRO A 90 2.38 -10.51 6.03
N VAL A 91 1.14 -10.95 6.23
CA VAL A 91 0.15 -10.21 7.03
C VAL A 91 0.36 -10.55 8.51
N PRO A 92 0.69 -9.57 9.36
CA PRO A 92 0.91 -9.80 10.77
C PRO A 92 -0.41 -10.17 11.45
N THR A 93 -0.34 -11.09 12.42
CA THR A 93 -1.51 -11.52 13.21
C THR A 93 -1.58 -10.85 14.58
N HIS A 94 -0.61 -10.01 14.95
CA HIS A 94 -0.60 -9.12 16.14
C HIS A 94 0.36 -7.92 15.93
N GLU A 95 0.18 -6.89 16.76
CA GLU A 95 0.91 -5.60 16.81
C GLU A 95 2.39 -5.71 16.39
N ARG A 96 2.70 -5.16 15.22
CA ARG A 96 4.07 -5.05 14.72
C ARG A 96 4.75 -3.89 15.44
N GLU A 97 5.46 -4.19 16.52
CA GLU A 97 6.69 -3.45 16.80
C GLU A 97 7.73 -3.97 15.78
N ASP A 98 8.48 -3.06 15.16
CA ASP A 98 9.63 -3.33 14.28
C ASP A 98 9.35 -3.75 12.82
N SER A 99 9.29 -2.76 11.91
CA SER A 99 9.83 -2.91 10.56
C SER A 99 10.38 -1.59 9.99
N ASP A 100 11.24 -0.92 10.76
CA ASP A 100 12.28 -0.05 10.21
C ASP A 100 13.54 -0.92 10.06
N THR A 101 13.67 -1.59 8.92
CA THR A 101 14.99 -1.91 8.38
C THR A 101 14.99 -1.32 7.00
N ASP A 102 15.14 0.00 7.01
CA ASP A 102 15.52 0.82 5.88
C ASP A 102 16.75 0.18 5.25
N ALA A 103 16.62 -0.08 3.96
CA ALA A 103 17.71 -0.56 3.14
C ALA A 103 18.73 0.57 3.03
N GLU A 104 19.81 0.49 3.82
CA GLU A 104 20.96 1.38 3.65
C GLU A 104 21.64 0.99 2.33
N ASP A 105 21.18 1.63 1.24
CA ASP A 105 21.81 1.65 -0.07
C ASP A 105 23.16 2.38 0.07
N GLU A 106 24.20 1.62 0.43
CA GLU A 106 25.58 2.09 0.44
C GLU A 106 26.03 2.34 -1.01
N THR A 107 25.65 3.48 -1.57
CA THR A 107 26.34 4.04 -2.74
C THR A 107 27.68 4.59 -2.30
N GLU A 108 28.66 3.67 -2.25
CA GLU A 108 30.09 3.95 -2.10
C GLU A 108 30.56 4.89 -3.24
N ALA A 109 30.54 6.19 -2.98
CA ALA A 109 31.21 7.17 -3.80
C ALA A 109 32.72 7.13 -3.50
N PRO A 110 33.61 6.91 -4.49
CA PRO A 110 35.04 6.85 -4.22
C PRO A 110 35.59 8.24 -3.89
N ASP A 111 36.19 8.33 -2.72
CA ASP A 111 37.03 9.43 -2.25
C ASP A 111 38.26 9.53 -3.18
N GLY A 112 38.42 10.67 -3.86
CA GLY A 112 39.44 10.78 -4.91
C GLY A 112 39.64 12.16 -5.49
N ALA A 113 40.29 13.03 -4.71
CA ALA A 113 41.22 14.08 -5.12
C ALA A 113 40.74 15.18 -6.11
N ALA A 114 40.79 16.43 -5.66
CA ALA A 114 41.90 17.33 -6.04
C ALA A 114 41.70 18.74 -5.46
N ASP A 115 42.73 19.19 -4.74
CA ASP A 115 43.17 20.57 -4.65
C ASP A 115 42.80 21.46 -5.84
N ALA A 116 42.26 22.65 -5.57
CA ALA A 116 42.79 23.89 -6.12
C ALA A 116 42.22 25.10 -5.38
N GLU A 117 43.16 25.93 -4.92
CA GLU A 117 42.96 27.19 -4.24
C GLU A 117 42.42 28.29 -5.16
N GLY A 118 41.86 29.34 -4.55
CA GLY A 118 41.94 30.70 -5.10
C GLY A 118 40.61 31.43 -5.27
N VAL A 119 40.41 32.48 -4.46
CA VAL A 119 40.19 33.88 -4.89
C VAL A 119 39.04 34.11 -5.91
N THR A 120 37.98 34.87 -5.64
CA THR A 120 37.92 36.29 -5.24
C THR A 120 36.56 36.62 -4.60
N THR A 121 36.59 37.39 -3.51
CA THR A 121 35.55 38.39 -3.27
C THR A 121 35.84 39.56 -4.21
N ASP A 122 34.84 40.08 -4.91
CA ASP A 122 34.50 41.51 -4.95
C ASP A 122 33.43 41.72 -6.04
N GLY A 123 32.42 42.52 -5.72
CA GLY A 123 31.32 42.81 -6.63
C GLY A 123 31.74 43.77 -7.73
N GLU A 124 31.15 43.61 -8.91
CA GLU A 124 31.05 44.72 -9.85
C GLU A 124 29.62 44.80 -10.38
N ASN A 125 28.96 45.84 -9.90
CA ASN A 125 27.76 46.42 -10.44
C ASN A 125 28.13 47.08 -11.79
N THR A 126 27.58 46.60 -12.90
CA THR A 126 27.55 47.39 -14.14
C THR A 126 26.12 47.59 -14.57
N ASP A 127 25.59 48.72 -14.13
CA ASP A 127 24.69 49.58 -14.90
C ASP A 127 25.16 49.63 -16.36
N ALA A 128 24.33 49.11 -17.26
CA ALA A 128 24.46 49.34 -18.69
C ALA A 128 23.06 49.36 -19.31
N ALA A 129 22.63 50.57 -19.64
CA ALA A 129 21.46 50.88 -20.43
C ALA A 129 21.52 50.25 -21.84
N VAL A 130 20.36 49.75 -22.29
CA VAL A 130 19.88 49.58 -23.67
C VAL A 130 18.36 49.54 -23.50
N ASP A 131 17.61 50.61 -23.71
CA ASP A 131 17.20 51.19 -25.01
C ASP A 131 16.71 50.11 -25.99
N ASP A 132 15.43 49.77 -25.93
CA ASP A 132 14.69 49.34 -27.11
C ASP A 132 13.28 49.94 -27.05
N SER A 133 12.90 50.51 -28.18
CA SER A 133 11.80 51.45 -28.38
C SER A 133 10.51 50.74 -28.81
N GLU A 134 9.41 51.50 -28.79
CA GLU A 134 8.14 51.30 -29.55
C GLU A 134 7.17 50.25 -28.91
N GLU A 135 5.91 50.55 -28.56
CA GLU A 135 4.83 51.32 -29.20
C GLU A 135 3.96 52.08 -28.17
#